data_AF-A0A659V768-F1
#
_entry.id   AF-A0A659V768-F1
#
_cell.length_a   1.000
_cell.length_b   1.000
_cell.length_c   1.000
_cell.angle_alpha   90.00
_cell.angle_beta   90.00
_cell.angle_gamma   90.00
#
_symmetry.space_group_name_H-M   'P 1'
#
loop_
_entity.id
_entity.type
_entity.pdbx_description
1 polymer ?
#
loop_
_entity_poly.entity_id
_entity_poly.type
_entity_poly.pdbx_seq_one_letter_code
_entity_poly.pdbx_strand_id
1 'polypeptide(L)'
;MTQYNIALIGFGGVNRALAELIAGSNDRWNAELGFRLNIVAVTDLHLGSVISPNGIDARMLVETRFARGGFAQLSGGSAEADNEKVIKQAPADIVAEATFTNPVDGEPAVSHCRWALESGKHVVTTNKGPVALAAAELKALGAPHGVMFEHEGAVMSGTPVIRMAQRTLVGAGLHGFEGILNGTSNFVLGRMEGGLSFAEAVKEAKDLGYAEADPTADVEGHDVRLKVVILANELLGGKLTPQDVDCKGISGLTVADIDAATREGYRWKLIGSASVRQDGGIAARVGPQRLALDHALAAVGGAINAISLKTDLLGAVTVTGPGAGRVETAYALLSDIITIHQCRPSADKKEAA
;
A
#
# COMPACT_ATOMS: atom_id res chain seq x y z
N MET A 1 13.54 3.14 -26.72
CA MET A 1 13.83 2.69 -25.34
C MET A 1 13.30 3.74 -24.39
N THR A 2 12.47 3.36 -23.43
CA THR A 2 11.93 4.30 -22.44
C THR A 2 12.81 4.33 -21.19
N GLN A 3 13.20 5.51 -20.74
CA GLN A 3 13.78 5.71 -19.42
C GLN A 3 12.85 6.63 -18.65
N TYR A 4 12.53 6.27 -17.41
CA TYR A 4 11.82 7.14 -16.48
C TYR A 4 12.80 7.67 -15.44
N ASN A 5 12.81 8.98 -15.27
CA ASN A 5 13.44 9.61 -14.12
C ASN A 5 12.48 9.52 -12.92
N ILE A 6 12.97 9.03 -11.78
CA ILE A 6 12.17 8.83 -10.58
C ILE A 6 12.75 9.62 -9.39
N ALA A 7 11.85 10.27 -8.63
CA ALA A 7 12.16 10.87 -7.35
C ALA A 7 11.62 9.99 -6.21
N LEU A 8 12.46 9.67 -5.22
CA LEU A 8 12.09 8.83 -4.08
C LEU A 8 11.85 9.71 -2.84
N ILE A 9 10.61 9.80 -2.38
CA ILE A 9 10.21 10.65 -1.24
C ILE A 9 9.99 9.78 -0.02
N GLY A 10 10.85 9.98 0.99
CA GLY A 10 11.00 9.08 2.14
C GLY A 10 11.90 7.89 1.80
N PHE A 11 13.16 7.90 2.26
CA PHE A 11 14.15 6.87 1.93
C PHE A 11 14.26 5.79 3.04
N GLY A 12 13.09 5.35 3.50
CA GLY A 12 12.94 4.23 4.43
C GLY A 12 13.00 2.87 3.76
N GLY A 13 12.48 1.83 4.44
CA GLY A 13 12.59 0.44 3.98
C GLY A 13 12.02 0.16 2.58
N VAL A 14 10.93 0.83 2.21
CA VAL A 14 10.26 0.62 0.91
C VAL A 14 11.08 1.21 -0.24
N ASN A 15 11.38 2.51 -0.21
CA ASN A 15 12.15 3.14 -1.29
C ASN A 15 13.61 2.65 -1.36
N ARG A 16 14.20 2.18 -0.25
CA ARG A 16 15.48 1.45 -0.29
C ARG A 16 15.35 0.13 -1.04
N ALA A 17 14.32 -0.66 -0.76
CA ALA A 17 14.06 -1.89 -1.50
C ALA A 17 13.77 -1.62 -2.98
N LEU A 18 13.07 -0.52 -3.32
CA LEU A 18 12.91 -0.12 -4.71
C LEU A 18 14.26 0.23 -5.36
N ALA A 19 15.13 0.97 -4.67
CA ALA A 19 16.48 1.25 -5.16
C ALA A 19 17.34 -0.01 -5.32
N GLU A 20 17.22 -1.00 -4.41
CA GLU A 20 17.86 -2.31 -4.52
C GLU A 20 17.37 -3.05 -5.79
N LEU A 21 16.06 -3.04 -6.05
CA LEU A 21 15.47 -3.61 -7.26
C LEU A 21 15.98 -2.88 -8.52
N ILE A 22 16.04 -1.55 -8.52
CA ILE A 22 16.58 -0.75 -9.64
C ILE A 22 18.04 -1.13 -9.92
N ALA A 23 18.86 -1.25 -8.87
CA ALA A 23 20.29 -1.59 -8.98
C ALA A 23 20.55 -2.99 -9.55
N GLY A 24 19.63 -3.94 -9.33
CA GLY A 24 19.77 -5.33 -9.75
C GLY A 24 18.95 -5.74 -10.98
N SER A 25 17.84 -5.04 -11.28
CA SER A 25 16.84 -5.51 -12.25
C SER A 25 16.65 -4.62 -13.48
N ASN A 26 17.27 -3.44 -13.54
CA ASN A 26 17.06 -2.49 -14.65
C ASN A 26 17.29 -3.09 -16.04
N ASP A 27 18.32 -3.92 -16.21
CA ASP A 27 18.63 -4.55 -17.50
C ASP A 27 17.57 -5.60 -17.89
N ARG A 28 17.08 -6.35 -16.89
CA ARG A 28 15.98 -7.29 -17.07
C ARG A 28 14.67 -6.58 -17.39
N TRP A 29 14.32 -5.53 -16.66
CA TRP A 29 13.12 -4.72 -16.94
C TRP A 29 13.17 -4.06 -18.30
N ASN A 30 14.35 -3.64 -18.76
CA ASN A 30 14.49 -3.14 -20.13
C ASN A 30 14.17 -4.22 -21.17
N ALA A 31 14.68 -5.43 -20.97
CA ALA A 31 14.45 -6.55 -21.89
C ALA A 31 13.01 -7.07 -21.87
N GLU A 32 12.40 -7.19 -20.69
CA GLU A 32 11.08 -7.80 -20.49
C GLU A 32 9.92 -6.79 -20.56
N LEU A 33 10.15 -5.57 -20.08
CA LEU A 33 9.11 -4.56 -19.87
C LEU A 33 9.31 -3.29 -20.72
N GLY A 34 10.44 -3.15 -21.42
CA GLY A 34 10.70 -2.04 -22.34
C GLY A 34 11.08 -0.70 -21.70
N PHE A 35 11.34 -0.68 -20.38
CA PHE A 35 11.74 0.54 -19.67
C PHE A 35 12.89 0.33 -18.67
N ARG A 36 13.56 1.43 -18.31
CA ARG A 36 14.51 1.53 -17.18
C ARG A 36 14.11 2.65 -16.23
N LEU A 37 14.55 2.55 -14.98
CA LEU A 37 14.39 3.59 -13.96
C LEU A 37 15.72 4.25 -13.65
N ASN A 38 15.73 5.57 -13.64
CA ASN A 38 16.87 6.40 -13.27
C ASN A 38 16.51 7.27 -12.06
N ILE A 39 17.17 7.05 -10.93
CA ILE A 39 16.88 7.83 -9.72
C ILE A 39 17.50 9.21 -9.87
N VAL A 40 16.68 10.27 -9.94
CA VAL A 40 17.18 11.66 -10.11
C VAL A 40 17.08 12.49 -8.84
N ALA A 41 16.31 12.03 -7.85
CA ALA A 41 16.23 12.69 -6.56
C ALA A 41 15.83 11.73 -5.44
N VAL A 42 16.28 12.03 -4.23
CA VAL A 42 15.91 11.30 -3.01
C VAL A 42 15.72 12.31 -1.88
N THR A 43 14.69 12.11 -1.05
CA THR A 43 14.52 12.85 0.21
C THR A 43 14.27 11.91 1.38
N ASP A 44 14.77 12.32 2.54
CA ASP A 44 14.55 11.62 3.80
C ASP A 44 14.68 12.61 4.97
N LEU A 45 13.79 12.52 5.95
CA LEU A 45 13.75 13.44 7.11
C LEU A 45 15.04 13.44 7.93
N HIS A 46 15.81 12.35 7.91
CA HIS A 46 17.05 12.22 8.66
C HIS A 46 18.28 12.40 7.77
N LEU A 47 18.25 11.93 6.52
CA LEU A 47 19.43 11.97 5.65
C LEU A 47 19.58 13.28 4.85
N GLY A 48 18.48 14.02 4.66
CA GLY A 48 18.44 15.27 3.91
C GLY A 48 17.78 15.10 2.53
N SER A 49 18.26 15.85 1.54
CA SER A 49 17.75 15.78 0.16
C SER A 49 18.86 15.82 -0.87
N VAL A 50 18.63 15.26 -2.04
CA VAL A 50 19.56 15.32 -3.18
C VAL A 50 18.79 15.39 -4.49
N ILE A 51 19.23 16.26 -5.41
CA ILE A 51 18.78 16.30 -6.80
C ILE A 51 19.99 16.15 -7.70
N SER A 52 19.99 15.11 -8.54
CA SER A 52 21.00 14.89 -9.58
C SER A 52 20.29 14.67 -10.92
N PRO A 53 20.25 15.70 -11.80
CA PRO A 53 19.59 15.60 -13.11
C PRO A 53 20.12 14.47 -14.00
N ASN A 54 21.40 14.09 -13.82
CA ASN A 54 22.04 13.03 -14.57
C ASN A 54 21.86 11.64 -13.96
N GLY A 55 21.10 11.54 -12.86
CA GLY A 55 20.90 10.30 -12.12
C GLY A 55 21.81 10.15 -10.90
N ILE A 56 21.41 9.26 -10.02
CA ILE A 56 22.11 8.82 -8.82
C ILE A 56 22.26 7.31 -8.95
N ASP A 57 23.48 6.82 -8.73
CA ASP A 57 23.74 5.38 -8.77
C ASP A 57 22.95 4.68 -7.65
N ALA A 58 22.02 3.81 -8.05
CA ALA A 58 21.14 3.10 -7.14
C ALA A 58 21.91 2.14 -6.22
N ARG A 59 22.98 1.52 -6.71
CA ARG A 59 23.83 0.61 -5.92
C ARG A 59 24.58 1.40 -4.84
N MET A 60 25.15 2.55 -5.20
CA MET A 60 25.78 3.46 -4.24
C MET A 60 24.80 3.89 -3.15
N LEU A 61 23.56 4.26 -3.50
CA LEU A 61 22.54 4.69 -2.53
C LEU A 61 22.20 3.62 -1.48
N VAL A 62 22.19 2.35 -1.87
CA VAL A 62 21.81 1.24 -0.98
C VAL A 62 22.99 0.68 -0.20
N GLU A 63 24.19 0.67 -0.78
CA GLU A 63 25.41 0.19 -0.13
C GLU A 63 26.01 1.22 0.84
N THR A 64 25.78 2.52 0.61
CA THR A 64 26.30 3.58 1.46
C THR A 64 25.51 3.71 2.75
N ARG A 65 26.22 3.64 3.89
CA ARG A 65 25.66 3.95 5.20
C ARG A 65 25.74 5.46 5.47
N PHE A 66 24.68 6.17 5.11
CA PHE A 66 24.56 7.59 5.42
C PHE A 66 24.29 7.82 6.92
N ALA A 67 25.03 8.74 7.52
CA ALA A 67 24.68 9.33 8.81
C ALA A 67 23.57 10.38 8.63
N ARG A 68 23.05 10.93 9.73
CA ARG A 68 22.12 12.07 9.69
C ARG A 68 22.73 13.22 8.86
N GLY A 69 21.96 13.78 7.92
CA GLY A 69 22.41 14.79 6.96
C GLY A 69 23.38 14.27 5.89
N GLY A 70 23.53 12.95 5.76
CA GLY A 70 24.53 12.32 4.90
C GLY A 70 24.37 12.63 3.40
N PHE A 71 23.19 13.03 2.94
CA PHE A 71 23.02 13.42 1.54
C PHE A 71 23.79 14.69 1.16
N ALA A 72 24.20 15.53 2.12
CA ALA A 72 25.10 16.66 1.87
C ALA A 72 26.46 16.25 1.25
N GLN A 73 26.84 14.99 1.38
CA GLN A 73 28.08 14.45 0.80
C GLN A 73 27.94 14.13 -0.70
N LEU A 74 26.71 14.09 -1.22
CA LEU A 74 26.41 13.84 -2.61
C LEU A 74 26.41 15.17 -3.39
N SER A 75 26.80 15.11 -4.67
CA SER A 75 26.67 16.27 -5.56
C SER A 75 25.20 16.66 -5.71
N GLY A 76 24.87 17.95 -5.50
CA GLY A 76 23.48 18.43 -5.48
C GLY A 76 22.71 18.06 -4.21
N GLY A 77 23.40 17.62 -3.16
CA GLY A 77 22.82 17.21 -1.88
C GLY A 77 22.77 18.32 -0.82
N SER A 78 21.92 18.11 0.18
CA SER A 78 21.73 18.94 1.36
C SER A 78 21.58 18.06 2.59
N ALA A 79 22.00 18.56 3.76
CA ALA A 79 21.80 17.89 5.04
C ALA A 79 20.35 17.97 5.53
N GLU A 80 19.57 18.91 4.97
CA GLU A 80 18.18 19.14 5.30
C GLU A 80 17.25 18.59 4.22
N ALA A 81 16.11 18.06 4.65
CA ALA A 81 15.06 17.58 3.74
C ALA A 81 14.27 18.77 3.19
N ASP A 82 14.07 18.79 1.88
CA ASP A 82 13.25 19.79 1.20
C ASP A 82 12.34 19.09 0.19
N ASN A 83 11.27 18.47 0.71
CA ASN A 83 10.36 17.66 -0.11
C ASN A 83 9.67 18.51 -1.18
N GLU A 84 9.23 19.72 -0.84
CA GLU A 84 8.53 20.59 -1.79
C GLU A 84 9.42 20.96 -2.97
N LYS A 85 10.64 21.45 -2.70
CA LYS A 85 11.59 21.79 -3.76
C LYS A 85 11.93 20.57 -4.60
N VAL A 86 12.22 19.44 -3.98
CA VAL A 86 12.59 18.21 -4.71
C VAL A 86 11.45 17.75 -5.60
N ILE A 87 10.23 17.65 -5.06
CA ILE A 87 9.06 17.18 -5.83
C ILE A 87 8.74 18.13 -6.98
N LYS A 88 8.81 19.44 -6.76
CA LYS A 88 8.49 20.43 -7.80
C LYS A 88 9.59 20.57 -8.85
N GLN A 89 10.87 20.60 -8.44
CA GLN A 89 11.98 21.02 -9.30
C GLN A 89 12.85 19.88 -9.85
N ALA A 90 12.83 18.67 -9.24
CA ALA A 90 13.60 17.56 -9.78
C ALA A 90 13.06 17.18 -11.18
N PRO A 91 13.93 16.83 -12.14
CA PRO A 91 13.53 16.44 -13.50
C PRO A 91 13.02 14.98 -13.51
N ALA A 92 12.07 14.67 -12.62
CA ALA A 92 11.45 13.36 -12.48
C ALA A 92 10.16 13.27 -13.29
N ASP A 93 9.94 12.14 -13.94
CA ASP A 93 8.68 11.75 -14.57
C ASP A 93 7.72 11.15 -13.53
N ILE A 94 8.27 10.48 -12.51
CA ILE A 94 7.51 9.73 -11.50
C ILE A 94 8.01 10.12 -10.10
N VAL A 95 7.10 10.34 -9.17
CA VAL A 95 7.36 10.50 -7.74
C VAL A 95 6.90 9.24 -7.01
N ALA A 96 7.83 8.53 -6.37
CA ALA A 96 7.55 7.42 -5.47
C ALA A 96 7.43 7.92 -4.03
N GLU A 97 6.21 8.05 -3.56
CA GLU A 97 5.88 8.57 -2.24
C GLU A 97 5.70 7.38 -1.26
N ALA A 98 6.64 7.24 -0.33
CA ALA A 98 6.63 6.16 0.66
C ALA A 98 7.01 6.68 2.06
N THR A 99 6.55 7.89 2.40
CA THR A 99 6.68 8.43 3.76
C THR A 99 5.70 7.75 4.72
N PHE A 100 5.84 8.04 6.02
CA PHE A 100 4.97 7.47 7.04
C PHE A 100 3.50 7.89 6.82
N THR A 101 2.57 7.04 7.23
CA THR A 101 1.14 7.34 7.13
C THR A 101 0.70 8.17 8.32
N ASN A 102 0.10 9.33 8.04
CA ASN A 102 -0.73 10.05 9.00
C ASN A 102 -2.21 9.69 8.74
N PRO A 103 -2.87 8.98 9.67
CA PRO A 103 -4.24 8.51 9.48
C PRO A 103 -5.30 9.60 9.68
N VAL A 104 -4.92 10.78 10.16
CA VAL A 104 -5.86 11.86 10.53
C VAL A 104 -6.22 12.70 9.31
N ASP A 105 -5.21 13.25 8.65
CA ASP A 105 -5.36 14.17 7.51
C ASP A 105 -4.52 13.76 6.29
N GLY A 106 -3.69 12.71 6.41
CA GLY A 106 -2.84 12.22 5.33
C GLY A 106 -1.59 13.07 5.08
N GLU A 107 -1.37 14.14 5.86
CA GLU A 107 -0.20 15.01 5.68
C GLU A 107 1.06 14.42 6.32
N PRO A 108 2.25 14.63 5.71
CA PRO A 108 2.53 15.50 4.56
C PRO A 108 2.34 14.84 3.18
N ALA A 109 1.95 13.55 3.14
CA ALA A 109 1.89 12.78 1.90
C ALA A 109 0.82 13.28 0.92
N VAL A 110 -0.31 13.80 1.40
CA VAL A 110 -1.30 14.50 0.57
C VAL A 110 -0.66 15.67 -0.16
N SER A 111 0.06 16.55 0.55
CA SER A 111 0.79 17.66 -0.06
C SER A 111 1.87 17.18 -1.05
N HIS A 112 2.62 16.14 -0.71
CA HIS A 112 3.61 15.55 -1.63
C HIS A 112 2.98 15.13 -2.95
N CYS A 113 1.87 14.39 -2.90
CA CYS A 113 1.15 13.91 -4.07
C CYS A 113 0.59 15.09 -4.88
N ARG A 114 0.01 16.09 -4.21
CA ARG A 114 -0.54 17.29 -4.84
C ARG A 114 0.53 18.05 -5.62
N TRP A 115 1.68 18.34 -4.99
CA TRP A 115 2.79 19.04 -5.64
C TRP A 115 3.33 18.29 -6.86
N ALA A 116 3.41 16.95 -6.79
CA ALA A 116 3.89 16.13 -7.90
C ALA A 116 2.94 16.21 -9.11
N LEU A 117 1.64 16.03 -8.87
CA LEU A 117 0.62 16.02 -9.91
C LEU A 117 0.46 17.40 -10.56
N GLU A 118 0.44 18.49 -9.78
CA GLU A 118 0.43 19.88 -10.27
C GLU A 118 1.68 20.20 -11.10
N SER A 119 2.80 19.57 -10.78
CA SER A 119 4.05 19.71 -11.52
C SER A 119 4.13 18.78 -12.73
N GLY A 120 3.03 18.13 -13.13
CA GLY A 120 2.97 17.24 -14.28
C GLY A 120 3.79 15.97 -14.12
N LYS A 121 3.90 15.43 -12.89
CA LYS A 121 4.60 14.17 -12.60
C LYS A 121 3.61 13.10 -12.19
N HIS A 122 3.83 11.86 -12.62
CA HIS A 122 3.07 10.72 -12.10
C HIS A 122 3.40 10.51 -10.63
N VAL A 123 2.46 9.95 -9.88
CA VAL A 123 2.64 9.54 -8.49
C VAL A 123 2.37 8.06 -8.35
N VAL A 124 3.28 7.37 -7.68
CA VAL A 124 3.09 6.01 -7.17
C VAL A 124 3.27 6.07 -5.66
N THR A 125 2.30 5.58 -4.88
CA THR A 125 2.36 5.66 -3.41
C THR A 125 1.96 4.37 -2.72
N THR A 126 2.63 4.07 -1.61
CA THR A 126 2.20 3.02 -0.68
C THR A 126 1.54 3.59 0.58
N ASN A 127 1.35 4.91 0.62
CA ASN A 127 0.84 5.61 1.79
C ASN A 127 -0.69 5.60 1.80
N LYS A 128 -1.28 5.05 2.86
CA LYS A 128 -2.73 4.94 3.01
C LYS A 128 -3.42 6.28 3.22
N GLY A 129 -2.73 7.27 3.78
CA GLY A 129 -3.29 8.60 4.09
C GLY A 129 -3.87 9.30 2.86
N PRO A 130 -3.06 9.64 1.85
CA PRO A 130 -3.56 10.30 0.64
C PRO A 130 -4.59 9.46 -0.11
N VAL A 131 -4.47 8.13 -0.08
CA VAL A 131 -5.39 7.24 -0.79
C VAL A 131 -6.76 7.20 -0.10
N ALA A 132 -6.79 7.08 1.22
CA ALA A 132 -8.04 7.01 1.99
C ALA A 132 -8.77 8.36 2.03
N LEU A 133 -8.04 9.46 2.04
CA LEU A 133 -8.60 10.80 2.35
C LEU A 133 -8.69 11.73 1.13
N ALA A 134 -7.86 11.53 0.10
CA ALA A 134 -7.72 12.48 -1.00
C ALA A 134 -7.64 11.85 -2.40
N ALA A 135 -7.78 10.52 -2.56
CA ALA A 135 -7.57 9.86 -3.87
C ALA A 135 -8.41 10.45 -5.01
N ALA A 136 -9.68 10.76 -4.76
CA ALA A 136 -10.55 11.35 -5.79
C ALA A 136 -10.08 12.74 -6.24
N GLU A 137 -9.67 13.58 -5.30
CA GLU A 137 -9.08 14.90 -5.58
C GLU A 137 -7.77 14.74 -6.35
N LEU A 138 -6.86 13.89 -5.88
CA LEU A 138 -5.54 13.67 -6.48
C LEU A 138 -5.66 13.11 -7.91
N LYS A 139 -6.55 12.15 -8.15
CA LYS A 139 -6.83 11.64 -9.51
C LYS A 139 -7.37 12.75 -10.43
N ALA A 140 -8.28 13.58 -9.93
CA ALA A 140 -8.82 14.70 -10.70
C ALA A 140 -7.75 15.75 -11.02
N LEU A 141 -6.80 15.97 -10.10
CA LEU A 141 -5.70 16.92 -10.26
C LEU A 141 -4.69 16.47 -11.33
N GLY A 142 -4.40 15.17 -11.42
CA GLY A 142 -3.48 14.63 -12.43
C GLY A 142 -4.05 14.63 -13.87
N ALA A 143 -5.37 14.54 -14.01
CA ALA A 143 -6.03 14.33 -15.30
C ALA A 143 -5.73 15.41 -16.36
N PRO A 144 -5.76 16.73 -16.06
CA PRO A 144 -5.42 17.77 -17.03
C PRO A 144 -3.97 17.71 -17.53
N HIS A 145 -3.06 17.16 -16.74
CA HIS A 145 -1.65 17.01 -17.08
C HIS A 145 -1.33 15.67 -17.77
N GLY A 146 -2.32 14.78 -17.92
CA GLY A 146 -2.11 13.44 -18.45
C GLY A 146 -1.26 12.54 -17.54
N VAL A 147 -1.17 12.86 -16.24
CA VAL A 147 -0.43 12.07 -15.26
C VAL A 147 -1.37 11.29 -14.35
N MET A 148 -0.82 10.27 -13.70
CA MET A 148 -1.58 9.26 -12.98
C MET A 148 -1.21 9.28 -11.49
N PHE A 149 -2.20 8.97 -10.65
CA PHE A 149 -2.04 8.70 -9.23
C PHE A 149 -2.37 7.22 -9.01
N GLU A 150 -1.31 6.42 -8.80
CA GLU A 150 -1.38 4.97 -8.61
C GLU A 150 -0.98 4.59 -7.18
N HIS A 151 -1.59 3.53 -6.65
CA HIS A 151 -1.55 3.23 -5.21
C HIS A 151 -1.84 1.78 -4.85
N GLU A 152 -1.38 0.80 -5.63
CA GLU A 152 -1.61 -0.62 -5.32
C GLU A 152 -1.06 -0.97 -3.93
N GLY A 153 0.11 -0.42 -3.59
CA GLY A 153 0.82 -0.71 -2.35
C GLY A 153 0.15 -0.20 -1.07
N ALA A 154 -0.91 0.60 -1.17
CA ALA A 154 -1.64 1.09 0.00
C ALA A 154 -2.42 -0.02 0.71
N VAL A 155 -2.82 -1.08 0.00
CA VAL A 155 -3.57 -2.20 0.57
C VAL A 155 -2.95 -3.52 0.15
N MET A 156 -2.66 -4.38 1.14
CA MET A 156 -2.04 -5.70 0.92
C MET A 156 -0.65 -5.67 0.25
N SER A 157 0.10 -4.58 0.41
CA SER A 157 1.50 -4.48 -0.02
C SER A 157 1.63 -4.82 -1.52
N GLY A 158 2.45 -5.78 -1.90
CA GLY A 158 2.61 -6.24 -3.29
C GLY A 158 1.57 -7.25 -3.77
N THR A 159 0.71 -7.76 -2.89
CA THR A 159 -0.32 -8.73 -3.29
C THR A 159 -1.40 -8.00 -4.08
N PRO A 160 -1.64 -8.36 -5.36
CA PRO A 160 -2.52 -7.58 -6.23
C PRO A 160 -3.98 -7.73 -5.82
N VAL A 161 -4.62 -6.60 -5.52
CA VAL A 161 -6.04 -6.51 -5.15
C VAL A 161 -6.74 -5.47 -5.98
N ILE A 162 -6.28 -4.21 -5.93
CA ILE A 162 -6.99 -3.08 -6.54
C ILE A 162 -6.99 -3.25 -8.05
N ARG A 163 -5.81 -3.40 -8.64
CA ARG A 163 -5.65 -3.60 -10.08
C ARG A 163 -6.25 -4.90 -10.58
N MET A 164 -6.15 -5.98 -9.80
CA MET A 164 -6.77 -7.25 -10.16
C MET A 164 -8.29 -7.07 -10.28
N ALA A 165 -8.94 -6.52 -9.25
CA ALA A 165 -10.36 -6.26 -9.28
C ALA A 165 -10.75 -5.31 -10.44
N GLN A 166 -10.04 -4.22 -10.63
CA GLN A 166 -10.35 -3.18 -11.62
C GLN A 166 -10.05 -3.58 -13.08
N ARG A 167 -9.21 -4.60 -13.32
CA ARG A 167 -8.83 -5.02 -14.69
C ARG A 167 -9.31 -6.40 -15.07
N THR A 168 -9.32 -7.35 -14.14
CA THR A 168 -9.63 -8.76 -14.44
C THR A 168 -11.03 -9.18 -14.00
N LEU A 169 -11.65 -8.44 -13.07
CA LEU A 169 -13.02 -8.72 -12.60
C LEU A 169 -14.05 -7.72 -13.14
N VAL A 170 -13.68 -6.91 -14.13
CA VAL A 170 -14.60 -6.01 -14.81
C VAL A 170 -15.75 -6.81 -15.43
N GLY A 171 -16.98 -6.41 -15.15
CA GLY A 171 -18.18 -7.12 -15.61
C GLY A 171 -18.58 -8.35 -14.76
N ALA A 172 -17.80 -8.74 -13.75
CA ALA A 172 -18.15 -9.85 -12.85
C ALA A 172 -19.26 -9.50 -11.84
N GLY A 173 -19.67 -8.23 -11.75
CA GLY A 173 -20.67 -7.76 -10.78
C GLY A 173 -20.11 -7.71 -9.36
N LEU A 174 -18.97 -7.03 -9.15
CA LEU A 174 -18.36 -6.87 -7.82
C LEU A 174 -19.28 -6.03 -6.93
N HIS A 175 -19.78 -6.62 -5.84
CA HIS A 175 -20.74 -5.97 -4.94
C HIS A 175 -20.28 -5.94 -3.48
N GLY A 176 -19.12 -6.52 -3.17
CA GLY A 176 -18.56 -6.44 -1.82
C GLY A 176 -17.24 -7.18 -1.65
N PHE A 177 -16.71 -7.11 -0.45
CA PHE A 177 -15.53 -7.86 -0.04
C PHE A 177 -15.52 -8.12 1.47
N GLU A 178 -14.74 -9.10 1.88
CA GLU A 178 -14.32 -9.29 3.26
C GLU A 178 -12.86 -9.76 3.28
N GLY A 179 -12.08 -9.34 4.28
CA GLY A 179 -10.65 -9.62 4.27
C GLY A 179 -9.98 -9.54 5.63
N ILE A 180 -8.94 -10.36 5.75
CA ILE A 180 -7.89 -10.26 6.75
C ILE A 180 -6.85 -9.29 6.19
N LEU A 181 -6.94 -8.02 6.58
CA LEU A 181 -6.16 -6.93 5.98
C LEU A 181 -4.98 -6.48 6.85
N ASN A 182 -4.73 -7.14 7.97
CA ASN A 182 -3.66 -6.82 8.91
C ASN A 182 -3.00 -8.10 9.45
N GLY A 183 -1.72 -8.31 9.11
CA GLY A 183 -0.97 -9.51 9.47
C GLY A 183 -0.73 -9.63 10.97
N THR A 184 -0.51 -8.51 11.67
CA THR A 184 -0.24 -8.48 13.12
C THR A 184 -1.41 -9.02 13.92
N SER A 185 -2.62 -8.51 13.69
CA SER A 185 -3.84 -8.99 14.34
C SER A 185 -4.13 -10.46 13.98
N ASN A 186 -3.89 -10.88 12.73
CA ASN A 186 -4.06 -12.27 12.33
C ASN A 186 -3.08 -13.21 13.03
N PHE A 187 -1.82 -12.78 13.18
CA PHE A 187 -0.80 -13.50 13.93
C PHE A 187 -1.20 -13.62 15.40
N VAL A 188 -1.59 -12.52 16.05
CA VAL A 188 -2.01 -12.49 17.46
C VAL A 188 -3.18 -13.45 17.70
N LEU A 189 -4.22 -13.41 16.88
CA LEU A 189 -5.36 -14.36 16.99
C LEU A 189 -4.91 -15.81 16.82
N GLY A 190 -4.00 -16.09 15.88
CA GLY A 190 -3.44 -17.43 15.69
C GLY A 190 -2.57 -17.90 16.85
N ARG A 191 -1.88 -17.00 17.57
CA ARG A 191 -1.16 -17.34 18.81
C ARG A 191 -2.12 -17.60 19.97
N MET A 192 -3.22 -16.85 20.06
CA MET A 192 -4.26 -17.09 21.05
C MET A 192 -4.99 -18.42 20.81
N GLU A 193 -5.20 -18.83 19.56
CA GLU A 193 -5.68 -20.18 19.20
C GLU A 193 -4.69 -21.28 19.65
N GLY A 194 -3.41 -20.94 19.77
CA GLY A 194 -2.37 -21.80 20.37
C GLY A 194 -2.32 -21.79 21.89
N GLY A 195 -3.25 -21.10 22.56
CA GLY A 195 -3.38 -21.06 24.02
C GLY A 195 -2.70 -19.88 24.72
N LEU A 196 -2.06 -18.96 23.99
CA LEU A 196 -1.47 -17.76 24.60
C LEU A 196 -2.54 -16.74 25.00
N SER A 197 -2.31 -16.01 26.09
CA SER A 197 -3.11 -14.82 26.39
C SER A 197 -2.89 -13.72 25.34
N PHE A 198 -3.83 -12.79 25.22
CA PHE A 198 -3.71 -11.64 24.31
C PHE A 198 -2.38 -10.88 24.53
N ALA A 199 -2.01 -10.63 25.78
CA ALA A 199 -0.79 -9.90 26.11
C ALA A 199 0.49 -10.66 25.71
N GLU A 200 0.53 -11.98 25.91
CA GLU A 200 1.65 -12.82 25.50
C GLU A 200 1.76 -12.91 23.97
N ALA A 201 0.63 -13.07 23.27
CA ALA A 201 0.58 -13.09 21.82
C ALA A 201 1.05 -11.76 21.19
N VAL A 202 0.63 -10.62 21.76
CA VAL A 202 1.11 -9.30 21.34
C VAL A 202 2.61 -9.13 21.62
N LYS A 203 3.10 -9.62 22.77
CA LYS A 203 4.52 -9.59 23.09
C LYS A 203 5.33 -10.40 22.08
N GLU A 204 4.92 -11.63 21.77
CA GLU A 204 5.57 -12.46 20.76
C GLU A 204 5.57 -11.79 19.38
N ALA A 205 4.47 -11.14 19.00
CA ALA A 205 4.40 -10.38 17.74
C ALA A 205 5.43 -9.24 17.70
N LYS A 206 5.71 -8.55 18.81
CA LYS A 206 6.76 -7.53 18.91
C LYS A 206 8.15 -8.14 18.83
N ASP A 207 8.40 -9.22 19.55
CA ASP A 207 9.70 -9.90 19.61
C ASP A 207 10.11 -10.43 18.21
N LEU A 208 9.14 -10.86 17.42
CA LEU A 208 9.32 -11.30 16.03
C LEU A 208 9.33 -10.17 15.00
N GLY A 209 9.10 -8.92 15.41
CA GLY A 209 9.06 -7.76 14.53
C GLY A 209 7.80 -7.65 13.66
N TYR A 210 6.72 -8.36 14.00
CA TYR A 210 5.42 -8.20 13.35
C TYR A 210 4.65 -7.00 13.88
N ALA A 211 4.83 -6.62 15.14
CA ALA A 211 4.19 -5.46 15.76
C ALA A 211 5.22 -4.41 16.18
N GLU A 212 4.85 -3.14 16.06
CA GLU A 212 5.65 -2.03 16.59
C GLU A 212 5.56 -1.94 18.12
N ALA A 213 6.33 -1.01 18.72
CA ALA A 213 6.30 -0.77 20.16
C ALA A 213 4.88 -0.43 20.65
N ASP A 214 4.13 0.35 19.86
CA ASP A 214 2.70 0.59 20.05
C ASP A 214 1.89 -0.10 18.93
N PRO A 215 1.26 -1.26 19.20
CA PRO A 215 0.48 -2.02 18.22
C PRO A 215 -1.00 -1.59 18.17
N THR A 216 -1.37 -0.47 18.80
CA THR A 216 -2.79 -0.04 18.94
C THR A 216 -3.50 0.02 17.59
N ALA A 217 -2.85 0.57 16.56
CA ALA A 217 -3.44 0.66 15.23
C ALA A 217 -3.78 -0.71 14.62
N ASP A 218 -3.01 -1.74 14.94
CA ASP A 218 -3.21 -3.10 14.45
C ASP A 218 -4.31 -3.82 15.24
N VAL A 219 -4.22 -3.83 16.57
CA VAL A 219 -5.09 -4.64 17.44
C VAL A 219 -6.47 -4.00 17.64
N GLU A 220 -6.58 -2.68 17.54
CA GLU A 220 -7.86 -1.95 17.58
C GLU A 220 -8.52 -1.82 16.18
N GLY A 221 -7.84 -2.32 15.13
CA GLY A 221 -8.37 -2.38 13.77
C GLY A 221 -8.32 -1.08 12.98
N HIS A 222 -7.62 -0.05 13.47
CA HIS A 222 -7.52 1.24 12.78
C HIS A 222 -6.78 1.16 11.44
N ASP A 223 -5.74 0.33 11.32
CA ASP A 223 -5.06 0.07 10.05
C ASP A 223 -6.01 -0.63 9.05
N VAL A 224 -6.76 -1.63 9.52
CA VAL A 224 -7.79 -2.31 8.72
C VAL A 224 -8.87 -1.33 8.27
N ARG A 225 -9.29 -0.42 9.14
CA ARG A 225 -10.30 0.60 8.84
C ARG A 225 -9.89 1.49 7.66
N LEU A 226 -8.65 1.98 7.64
CA LEU A 226 -8.14 2.73 6.49
C LEU A 226 -8.15 1.91 5.20
N LYS A 227 -7.72 0.64 5.27
CA LYS A 227 -7.73 -0.25 4.10
C LYS A 227 -9.14 -0.54 3.60
N VAL A 228 -10.12 -0.66 4.49
CA VAL A 228 -11.54 -0.81 4.14
C VAL A 228 -12.06 0.44 3.42
N VAL A 229 -11.72 1.65 3.90
CA VAL A 229 -12.09 2.90 3.22
C VAL A 229 -11.52 2.92 1.80
N ILE A 230 -10.23 2.64 1.65
CA ILE A 230 -9.56 2.61 0.35
C ILE A 230 -10.26 1.63 -0.59
N LEU A 231 -10.43 0.37 -0.17
CA LEU A 231 -11.04 -0.67 -0.99
C LEU A 231 -12.51 -0.35 -1.34
N ALA A 232 -13.29 0.15 -0.38
CA ALA A 232 -14.69 0.50 -0.63
C ALA A 232 -14.82 1.63 -1.66
N ASN A 233 -13.97 2.66 -1.56
CA ASN A 233 -14.00 3.78 -2.50
C ASN A 233 -13.47 3.36 -3.88
N GLU A 234 -12.37 2.60 -3.93
CA GLU A 234 -11.72 2.20 -5.18
C GLU A 234 -12.44 1.08 -5.95
N LEU A 235 -13.11 0.17 -5.25
CA LEU A 235 -13.72 -1.02 -5.86
C LEU A 235 -15.23 -0.95 -5.98
N LEU A 236 -15.90 -0.24 -5.07
CA LEU A 236 -17.37 -0.17 -5.00
C LEU A 236 -17.92 1.22 -5.33
N GLY A 237 -17.05 2.17 -5.71
CA GLY A 237 -17.45 3.54 -6.04
C GLY A 237 -17.91 4.36 -4.83
N GLY A 238 -17.44 3.98 -3.63
CA GLY A 238 -17.78 4.66 -2.39
C GLY A 238 -17.19 6.07 -2.25
N LYS A 239 -17.70 6.78 -1.25
CA LYS A 239 -17.18 8.07 -0.78
C LYS A 239 -17.05 8.06 0.75
N LEU A 240 -16.62 6.93 1.29
CA LEU A 240 -16.48 6.73 2.71
C LEU A 240 -15.26 7.44 3.24
N THR A 241 -15.38 7.92 4.47
CA THR A 241 -14.29 8.37 5.33
C THR A 241 -14.08 7.34 6.46
N PRO A 242 -12.97 7.39 7.23
CA PRO A 242 -12.77 6.48 8.35
C PRO A 242 -13.88 6.53 9.41
N GLN A 243 -14.59 7.65 9.53
CA GLN A 243 -15.70 7.83 10.46
C GLN A 243 -16.95 7.06 10.04
N ASP A 244 -17.09 6.74 8.75
CA ASP A 244 -18.21 5.98 8.20
C ASP A 244 -18.06 4.45 8.38
N VAL A 245 -16.95 4.00 8.97
CA VAL A 245 -16.62 2.58 9.12
C VAL A 245 -16.61 2.22 10.61
N ASP A 246 -17.62 1.44 11.02
CA ASP A 246 -17.67 0.86 12.37
C ASP A 246 -16.41 0.03 12.63
N CYS A 247 -15.76 0.21 13.78
CA CYS A 247 -14.47 -0.39 14.05
C CYS A 247 -14.37 -0.92 15.47
N LYS A 248 -14.11 -2.22 15.59
CA LYS A 248 -13.85 -2.91 16.85
C LYS A 248 -12.59 -3.75 16.73
N GLY A 249 -11.72 -3.64 17.73
CA GLY A 249 -10.49 -4.42 17.86
C GLY A 249 -10.68 -5.85 18.35
N ILE A 250 -9.54 -6.54 18.49
CA ILE A 250 -9.43 -7.90 19.04
C ILE A 250 -9.02 -7.93 20.53
N SER A 251 -8.70 -6.78 21.13
CA SER A 251 -8.20 -6.67 22.51
C SER A 251 -9.19 -7.17 23.57
N GLY A 252 -10.49 -7.16 23.27
CA GLY A 252 -11.54 -7.67 24.15
C GLY A 252 -11.75 -9.19 24.09
N LEU A 253 -11.06 -9.93 23.20
CA LEU A 253 -11.20 -11.39 23.11
C LEU A 253 -10.34 -12.08 24.17
N THR A 254 -10.92 -13.09 24.82
CA THR A 254 -10.22 -13.93 25.79
C THR A 254 -9.86 -15.30 25.18
N VAL A 255 -8.92 -16.01 25.81
CA VAL A 255 -8.59 -17.40 25.41
C VAL A 255 -9.82 -18.30 25.45
N ALA A 256 -10.70 -18.11 26.45
CA ALA A 256 -11.94 -18.86 26.55
C ALA A 256 -12.89 -18.63 25.36
N ASP A 257 -12.95 -17.40 24.82
CA ASP A 257 -13.73 -17.10 23.61
C ASP A 257 -13.17 -17.79 22.37
N ILE A 258 -11.84 -17.90 22.28
CA ILE A 258 -11.14 -18.61 21.20
C ILE A 258 -11.37 -20.12 21.30
N ASP A 259 -11.21 -20.69 22.49
CA ASP A 259 -11.42 -22.13 22.74
C ASP A 259 -12.87 -22.56 22.52
N ALA A 260 -13.83 -21.71 22.89
CA ALA A 260 -15.25 -21.94 22.61
C ALA A 260 -15.52 -21.98 21.11
N ALA A 261 -15.05 -20.97 20.36
CA ALA A 261 -15.20 -20.93 18.90
C ALA A 261 -14.56 -22.15 18.23
N THR A 262 -13.35 -22.54 18.66
CA THR A 262 -12.62 -23.69 18.12
C THR A 262 -13.38 -25.00 18.30
N ARG A 263 -13.93 -25.24 19.50
CA ARG A 263 -14.78 -26.42 19.78
C ARG A 263 -16.07 -26.45 18.97
N GLU A 264 -16.59 -25.29 18.61
CA GLU A 264 -17.80 -25.13 17.80
C GLU A 264 -17.51 -25.21 16.28
N GLY A 265 -16.26 -25.41 15.86
CA GLY A 265 -15.90 -25.46 14.44
C GLY A 265 -15.78 -24.09 13.78
N TYR A 266 -15.33 -23.08 14.55
CA TYR A 266 -15.10 -21.72 14.09
C TYR A 266 -13.72 -21.21 14.47
N ARG A 267 -13.27 -20.17 13.77
CA ARG A 267 -12.07 -19.39 14.10
C ARG A 267 -12.40 -17.91 14.18
N TRP A 268 -11.81 -17.23 15.14
CA TRP A 268 -11.86 -15.77 15.19
C TRP A 268 -10.87 -15.16 14.20
N LYS A 269 -11.35 -14.18 13.43
CA LYS A 269 -10.54 -13.33 12.54
C LYS A 269 -10.95 -11.87 12.71
N LEU A 270 -9.99 -10.95 12.62
CA LEU A 270 -10.30 -9.53 12.45
C LEU A 270 -10.62 -9.28 10.97
N ILE A 271 -11.89 -9.04 10.68
CA ILE A 271 -12.38 -8.91 9.30
C ILE A 271 -12.76 -7.46 9.02
N GLY A 272 -12.12 -6.89 8.01
CA GLY A 272 -12.59 -5.69 7.32
C GLY A 272 -13.49 -6.09 6.16
N SER A 273 -14.67 -5.48 6.04
CA SER A 273 -15.63 -5.82 4.99
C SER A 273 -16.41 -4.60 4.52
N ALA A 274 -16.78 -4.58 3.25
CA ALA A 274 -17.76 -3.66 2.71
C ALA A 274 -18.68 -4.34 1.69
N SER A 275 -19.92 -3.86 1.58
CA SER A 275 -20.90 -4.37 0.61
C SER A 275 -21.84 -3.26 0.15
N VAL A 276 -22.25 -3.33 -1.12
CA VAL A 276 -23.32 -2.50 -1.68
C VAL A 276 -24.66 -2.96 -1.10
N ARG A 277 -25.42 -2.01 -0.55
CA ARG A 277 -26.76 -2.21 0.00
C ARG A 277 -27.81 -2.13 -1.11
N GLN A 278 -29.02 -2.56 -0.81
CA GLN A 278 -30.15 -2.50 -1.75
C GLN A 278 -30.51 -1.06 -2.18
N ASP A 279 -30.25 -0.07 -1.33
CA ASP A 279 -30.46 1.36 -1.64
C ASP A 279 -29.30 1.99 -2.45
N GLY A 280 -28.30 1.19 -2.82
CA GLY A 280 -27.09 1.65 -3.52
C GLY A 280 -26.01 2.25 -2.61
N GLY A 281 -26.27 2.40 -1.31
CA GLY A 281 -25.26 2.83 -0.33
C GLY A 281 -24.24 1.74 -0.03
N ILE A 282 -23.11 2.08 0.59
CA ILE A 282 -22.11 1.10 1.03
C ILE A 282 -22.20 0.93 2.54
N ALA A 283 -22.28 -0.32 3.00
CA ALA A 283 -22.07 -0.67 4.40
C ALA A 283 -20.63 -1.16 4.56
N ALA A 284 -19.89 -0.62 5.54
CA ALA A 284 -18.51 -0.99 5.81
C ALA A 284 -18.29 -1.17 7.31
N ARG A 285 -17.49 -2.16 7.69
CA ARG A 285 -17.17 -2.46 9.09
C ARG A 285 -15.83 -3.17 9.24
N VAL A 286 -15.26 -3.04 10.43
CA VAL A 286 -14.09 -3.77 10.93
C VAL A 286 -14.45 -4.36 12.28
N GLY A 287 -14.28 -5.67 12.44
CA GLY A 287 -14.51 -6.31 13.73
C GLY A 287 -14.08 -7.76 13.79
N PRO A 288 -13.92 -8.32 15.00
CA PRO A 288 -13.75 -9.74 15.17
C PRO A 288 -14.99 -10.49 14.67
N GLN A 289 -14.78 -11.52 13.86
CA GLN A 289 -15.83 -12.39 13.34
C GLN A 289 -15.44 -13.86 13.53
N ARG A 290 -16.43 -14.69 13.89
CA ARG A 290 -16.30 -16.15 13.89
C ARG A 290 -16.56 -16.67 12.48
N LEU A 291 -15.53 -17.22 11.85
CA LEU A 291 -15.62 -17.85 10.54
C LEU A 291 -15.66 -19.36 10.70
N ALA A 292 -16.58 -20.03 10.00
CA ALA A 292 -16.61 -21.49 9.96
C ALA A 292 -15.30 -22.03 9.36
N LEU A 293 -14.87 -23.23 9.76
CA LEU A 293 -13.57 -23.79 9.33
C LEU A 293 -13.46 -24.01 7.81
N ASP A 294 -14.58 -24.16 7.11
CA ASP A 294 -14.65 -24.29 5.65
C ASP A 294 -14.64 -22.95 4.90
N HIS A 295 -14.73 -21.83 5.62
CA HIS A 295 -14.64 -20.50 5.03
C HIS A 295 -13.21 -20.22 4.52
N ALA A 296 -13.08 -19.69 3.30
CA ALA A 296 -11.78 -19.48 2.64
C ALA A 296 -10.77 -18.68 3.50
N LEU A 297 -11.24 -17.68 4.24
CA LEU A 297 -10.41 -16.87 5.14
C LEU A 297 -10.06 -17.55 6.48
N ALA A 298 -10.78 -18.59 6.90
CA ALA A 298 -10.56 -19.23 8.21
C ALA A 298 -9.21 -19.96 8.29
N ALA A 299 -8.74 -20.50 7.16
CA ALA A 299 -7.47 -21.22 7.06
C ALA A 299 -6.24 -20.30 7.00
N VAL A 300 -6.42 -19.00 6.73
CA VAL A 300 -5.31 -18.04 6.57
C VAL A 300 -4.64 -17.77 7.91
N GLY A 301 -3.42 -18.28 8.09
CA GLY A 301 -2.66 -18.16 9.34
C GLY A 301 -1.44 -17.24 9.24
N GLY A 302 -0.81 -16.98 10.39
CA GLY A 302 0.40 -16.17 10.49
C GLY A 302 0.17 -14.70 10.12
N ALA A 303 1.25 -14.01 9.69
CA ALA A 303 1.22 -12.62 9.27
C ALA A 303 0.81 -12.44 7.79
N ILE A 304 -0.05 -13.33 7.28
CA ILE A 304 -0.54 -13.31 5.90
C ILE A 304 -1.89 -12.58 5.83
N ASN A 305 -2.07 -11.82 4.74
CA ASN A 305 -3.33 -11.19 4.42
C ASN A 305 -4.12 -12.01 3.41
N ALA A 306 -5.44 -11.80 3.40
CA ALA A 306 -6.31 -12.35 2.38
C ALA A 306 -7.56 -11.48 2.21
N ILE A 307 -8.07 -11.43 0.99
CA ILE A 307 -9.32 -10.75 0.67
C ILE A 307 -10.16 -11.65 -0.22
N SER A 308 -11.45 -11.77 0.10
CA SER A 308 -12.45 -12.44 -0.69
C SER A 308 -13.37 -11.39 -1.31
N LEU A 309 -13.30 -11.25 -2.63
CA LEU A 309 -14.13 -10.35 -3.44
C LEU A 309 -15.43 -11.07 -3.81
N LYS A 310 -16.58 -10.44 -3.52
CA LYS A 310 -17.91 -11.01 -3.75
C LYS A 310 -18.45 -10.50 -5.08
N THR A 311 -18.67 -11.42 -6.01
CA THR A 311 -19.10 -11.13 -7.38
C THR A 311 -20.37 -11.88 -7.72
N ASP A 312 -21.17 -11.34 -8.65
CA ASP A 312 -22.41 -11.97 -9.10
C ASP A 312 -22.17 -13.23 -9.94
N LEU A 313 -21.14 -13.20 -10.80
CA LEU A 313 -20.92 -14.25 -11.80
C LEU A 313 -20.00 -15.38 -11.33
N LEU A 314 -19.02 -15.07 -10.49
CA LEU A 314 -17.99 -16.03 -10.06
C LEU A 314 -18.19 -16.49 -8.61
N GLY A 315 -19.14 -15.89 -7.90
CA GLY A 315 -19.20 -15.99 -6.45
C GLY A 315 -18.01 -15.29 -5.80
N ALA A 316 -17.36 -15.96 -4.84
CA ALA A 316 -16.24 -15.41 -4.11
C ALA A 316 -14.89 -15.69 -4.80
N VAL A 317 -14.13 -14.64 -5.08
CA VAL A 317 -12.74 -14.73 -5.57
C VAL A 317 -11.79 -14.33 -4.44
N THR A 318 -11.06 -15.30 -3.90
CA THR A 318 -10.13 -15.07 -2.78
C THR A 318 -8.68 -14.95 -3.26
N VAL A 319 -8.00 -13.90 -2.82
CA VAL A 319 -6.55 -13.70 -2.99
C VAL A 319 -5.90 -13.74 -1.62
N THR A 320 -4.77 -14.43 -1.52
CA THR A 320 -3.95 -14.47 -0.32
C THR A 320 -2.49 -14.20 -0.65
N GLY A 321 -1.81 -13.48 0.23
CA GLY A 321 -0.41 -13.14 0.06
C GLY A 321 0.11 -12.25 1.19
N PRO A 322 1.39 -11.86 1.11
CA PRO A 322 1.99 -10.95 2.08
C PRO A 322 1.20 -9.64 2.18
N GLY A 323 0.91 -9.21 3.42
CA GLY A 323 0.23 -7.95 3.71
C GLY A 323 1.16 -6.77 4.00
N ALA A 324 2.45 -7.06 4.14
CA ALA A 324 3.54 -6.15 4.48
C ALA A 324 4.86 -6.78 4.00
N GLY A 325 5.95 -6.04 4.14
CA GLY A 325 7.29 -6.48 3.74
C GLY A 325 7.93 -5.48 2.79
N ARG A 326 9.25 -5.26 2.95
CA ARG A 326 9.95 -4.19 2.22
C ARG A 326 9.97 -4.44 0.71
N VAL A 327 10.32 -5.66 0.30
CA VAL A 327 10.43 -6.04 -1.12
C VAL A 327 9.05 -6.13 -1.76
N GLU A 328 8.08 -6.71 -1.05
CA GLU A 328 6.70 -6.83 -1.47
C GLU A 328 6.08 -5.46 -1.70
N THR A 329 6.32 -4.51 -0.80
CA THR A 329 5.80 -3.14 -0.92
C THR A 329 6.52 -2.36 -2.03
N ALA A 330 7.82 -2.57 -2.21
CA ALA A 330 8.56 -2.01 -3.36
C ALA A 330 8.08 -2.58 -4.70
N TYR A 331 7.69 -3.86 -4.74
CA TYR A 331 7.06 -4.46 -5.92
C TYR A 331 5.72 -3.79 -6.25
N ALA A 332 4.94 -3.34 -5.25
CA ALA A 332 3.71 -2.60 -5.51
C ALA A 332 3.98 -1.29 -6.27
N LEU A 333 5.00 -0.52 -5.86
CA LEU A 333 5.46 0.67 -6.58
C LEU A 333 5.89 0.34 -8.02
N LEU A 334 6.61 -0.77 -8.21
CA LEU A 334 6.96 -1.25 -9.55
C LEU A 334 5.71 -1.59 -10.38
N SER A 335 4.70 -2.23 -9.78
CA SER A 335 3.44 -2.58 -10.45
C SER A 335 2.67 -1.35 -10.91
N ASP A 336 2.68 -0.29 -10.11
CA ASP A 336 2.13 1.02 -10.43
C ASP A 336 2.91 1.69 -11.58
N ILE A 337 4.24 1.62 -11.56
CA ILE A 337 5.09 2.13 -12.64
C ILE A 337 4.85 1.38 -13.96
N ILE A 338 4.71 0.04 -13.91
CA ILE A 338 4.36 -0.77 -15.08
C ILE A 338 3.01 -0.33 -15.65
N THR A 339 2.05 0.01 -14.78
CA THR A 339 0.75 0.52 -15.20
C THR A 339 0.87 1.84 -15.94
N ILE A 340 1.63 2.79 -15.39
CA ILE A 340 1.94 4.06 -16.05
C ILE A 340 2.58 3.82 -17.43
N HIS A 341 3.47 2.84 -17.53
CA HIS A 341 4.10 2.49 -18.80
C HIS A 341 3.10 1.96 -19.83
N GLN A 342 2.23 1.03 -19.43
CA GLN A 342 1.22 0.43 -20.31
C GLN A 342 0.13 1.43 -20.76
N CYS A 343 -0.14 2.45 -19.96
CA CYS A 343 -1.13 3.49 -20.28
C CYS A 343 -0.57 4.61 -21.17
N ARG A 344 0.73 4.58 -21.53
CA ARG A 344 1.28 5.55 -22.48
C ARG A 344 0.61 5.42 -23.85
N PRO A 345 0.26 6.54 -24.51
CA PRO A 345 -0.12 6.51 -25.91
C PRO A 345 1.02 5.89 -26.72
N SER A 346 0.77 4.77 -27.39
CA SER A 346 1.74 4.20 -28.33
C SER A 346 2.06 5.22 -29.42
N ALA A 347 3.34 5.47 -29.68
CA ALA A 347 3.77 6.32 -30.81
C ALA A 347 3.12 5.87 -32.13
N ASP A 348 2.86 4.57 -32.27
CA ASP A 348 2.29 3.92 -33.45
C ASP A 348 0.81 4.26 -33.73
N LYS A 349 0.09 4.91 -32.80
CA LYS A 349 -1.31 5.32 -33.03
C LYS A 349 -1.46 6.69 -33.71
N LYS A 350 -0.36 7.42 -33.94
CA LYS A 350 -0.36 8.68 -34.68
C LYS A 350 -0.16 8.54 -36.19
N GLU A 351 0.22 7.36 -36.69
CA GLU A 351 0.35 7.11 -38.14
C GLU A 351 -0.89 6.45 -38.78
N ALA A 352 -1.92 6.14 -37.97
CA ALA A 352 -3.17 5.51 -38.44
C ALA A 352 -4.42 6.40 -38.25
N ALA A 353 -4.25 7.70 -38.02
CA ALA A 353 -5.32 8.68 -37.91
C ALA A 353 -5.10 9.84 -38.88
#